data_AF-A0A2N9N5C9-F1
#
_entry.id   AF-A0A2N9N5C9-F1
#
_cell.length_a   1.000
_cell.length_b   1.000
_cell.length_c   1.000
_cell.angle_alpha   90.00
_cell.angle_beta   90.00
_cell.angle_gamma   90.00
#
_symmetry.space_group_name_H-M   'P 1'
#
loop_
_entity.id
_entity.type
_entity.pdbx_description
1 polymer ?
#
loop_
_entity_poly.entity_id
_entity_poly.type
_entity_poly.pdbx_seq_one_letter_code
_entity_poly.pdbx_strand_id
1 'polypeptide(L)'
;MLGWRAVFLLAAAFTAAFVPLLRWRLPLAPPPQPLAYSVAMCSLWNLVREQPVLRQASAVGFLGFAAFISFWTNLTFLLGTPHYHLGTGAAGSFGLLGVAGVTAASQVGKLADRHGPRVALTLALALLCAGYALLWGFGDRLAGLIAGVIVLDTGQQAMQISNQIRIFSLSRAARSRINTVYMIVFFLGGAFGSAVSALAWSRWQWSGVCGFALTMLALAWMCHAFGGVE
;
A
#
# COMPACT_ATOMS: atom_id res chain seq x y z
N MET A 1 -18.55 20.97 -18.45
CA MET A 1 -19.43 20.13 -19.31
C MET A 1 -18.90 18.71 -19.54
N LEU A 2 -17.62 18.41 -19.33
CA LEU A 2 -17.16 17.02 -19.19
C LEU A 2 -17.25 16.63 -17.70
N GLY A 3 -18.39 16.08 -17.29
CA GLY A 3 -18.60 15.59 -15.93
C GLY A 3 -17.77 14.34 -15.62
N TRP A 4 -17.99 13.73 -14.46
CA TRP A 4 -17.28 12.54 -13.98
C TRP A 4 -17.19 11.39 -15.01
N ARG A 5 -18.20 11.26 -15.89
CA ARG A 5 -18.27 10.25 -16.96
C ARG A 5 -17.10 10.35 -17.96
N ALA A 6 -16.63 11.56 -18.25
CA ALA A 6 -15.53 11.76 -19.20
C ALA A 6 -14.22 11.16 -18.68
N VAL A 7 -13.99 11.22 -17.37
CA VAL A 7 -12.82 10.61 -16.71
C VAL A 7 -12.84 9.09 -16.89
N PHE A 8 -14.00 8.45 -16.71
CA PHE A 8 -14.14 7.00 -16.94
C PHE A 8 -13.98 6.61 -18.41
N LEU A 9 -14.53 7.39 -19.35
CA LEU A 9 -14.37 7.13 -20.78
C LEU A 9 -12.90 7.26 -21.22
N LEU A 10 -12.20 8.29 -20.73
CA LEU A 10 -10.78 8.48 -21.01
C LEU A 10 -9.95 7.33 -20.44
N ALA A 11 -10.20 6.93 -19.19
CA ALA A 11 -9.53 5.79 -18.55
C ALA A 11 -9.80 4.47 -19.29
N ALA A 12 -11.03 4.25 -19.76
CA ALA A 12 -11.40 3.08 -20.56
C ALA A 12 -10.66 3.07 -21.90
N ALA A 13 -10.61 4.20 -22.62
CA ALA A 13 -9.88 4.32 -23.87
C ALA A 13 -8.38 4.06 -23.68
N PHE A 14 -7.78 4.62 -22.62
CA PHE A 14 -6.38 4.42 -22.30
C PHE A 14 -6.07 2.95 -21.96
N THR A 15 -6.93 2.30 -21.17
CA THR A 15 -6.81 0.88 -20.84
C THR A 15 -6.99 -0.01 -22.06
N ALA A 16 -7.95 0.31 -22.95
CA ALA A 16 -8.17 -0.41 -24.19
C ALA A 16 -6.97 -0.29 -25.15
N ALA A 17 -6.27 0.84 -25.16
CA ALA A 17 -5.05 1.05 -25.96
C ALA A 17 -3.89 0.13 -25.53
N PHE A 18 -3.86 -0.36 -24.28
CA PHE A 18 -2.86 -1.35 -23.85
C PHE A 18 -3.10 -2.74 -24.45
N VAL A 19 -4.33 -3.10 -24.84
CA VAL A 19 -4.65 -4.42 -25.42
C VAL A 19 -3.84 -4.74 -26.68
N PRO A 20 -3.81 -3.88 -27.73
CA PRO A 20 -2.99 -4.14 -28.91
C PRO A 20 -1.49 -4.10 -28.58
N LEU A 21 -1.06 -3.21 -27.68
CA LEU A 21 0.34 -3.12 -27.25
C LEU A 21 0.82 -4.41 -26.58
N LEU A 22 0.02 -4.96 -25.66
CA LEU A 22 0.29 -6.24 -25.00
C LEU A 22 0.30 -7.38 -26.01
N ARG A 23 -0.67 -7.43 -26.93
CA ARG A 23 -0.70 -8.46 -27.99
C ARG A 23 0.55 -8.43 -28.87
N TRP A 24 1.11 -7.26 -29.13
CA TRP A 24 2.33 -7.11 -29.93
C TRP A 24 3.63 -7.35 -29.17
N ARG A 25 3.67 -7.05 -27.86
CA ARG A 25 4.92 -7.08 -27.07
C ARG A 25 5.07 -8.31 -26.19
N LEU A 26 3.97 -8.96 -25.77
CA LEU A 26 4.05 -10.11 -24.88
C LEU A 26 4.24 -11.41 -25.68
N PRO A 27 5.31 -12.19 -25.43
CA PRO A 27 5.43 -13.52 -25.99
C PRO A 27 4.36 -14.44 -25.39
N LEU A 28 3.78 -15.30 -26.23
CA LEU A 28 2.86 -16.35 -25.80
C LEU A 28 3.59 -17.31 -24.85
N ALA A 29 3.28 -17.24 -23.55
CA ALA A 29 3.76 -18.20 -22.57
C ALA A 29 2.87 -19.45 -22.60
N PRO A 30 3.44 -20.68 -22.59
CA PRO A 30 2.65 -21.90 -22.48
C PRO A 30 1.80 -21.88 -21.20
N PRO A 31 0.55 -22.40 -21.24
CA PRO A 31 -0.26 -22.50 -20.03
C PRO A 31 0.49 -23.34 -18.98
N PRO A 32 0.64 -22.86 -17.73
CA PRO A 32 1.19 -23.67 -16.65
C PRO A 32 0.37 -24.96 -16.52
N GLN A 33 1.02 -26.05 -16.10
CA GLN A 33 0.41 -27.38 -15.95
C GLN A 33 -1.02 -27.30 -15.37
N PRO A 34 -1.97 -28.10 -15.90
CA PRO A 34 -3.36 -28.10 -15.46
C PRO A 34 -3.45 -28.65 -14.03
N LEU A 35 -3.28 -27.78 -13.04
CA LEU A 35 -3.56 -28.06 -11.65
C LEU A 35 -5.07 -27.87 -11.43
N ALA A 36 -5.71 -28.88 -10.84
CA ALA A 36 -7.08 -28.72 -10.36
C ALA A 36 -7.13 -27.54 -9.36
N TYR A 37 -8.12 -26.66 -9.52
CA TYR A 37 -8.26 -25.43 -8.73
C TYR A 37 -8.23 -25.69 -7.21
N SER A 38 -8.86 -26.77 -6.74
CA SER A 38 -8.85 -27.20 -5.34
C SER A 38 -7.45 -27.53 -4.81
N VAL A 39 -6.63 -28.20 -5.63
CA VAL A 39 -5.22 -28.51 -5.31
C VAL A 39 -4.39 -27.24 -5.31
N ALA A 40 -4.65 -26.31 -6.25
CA ALA A 40 -3.99 -25.01 -6.27
C ALA A 40 -4.30 -24.21 -4.99
N MET A 41 -5.56 -24.14 -4.55
CA MET A 41 -5.96 -23.45 -3.31
C MET A 41 -5.39 -24.12 -2.05
N CYS A 42 -5.43 -25.45 -1.95
CA CYS A 42 -4.84 -26.18 -0.82
C CYS A 42 -3.31 -25.95 -0.74
N SER A 43 -2.64 -25.86 -1.89
CA SER A 43 -1.21 -25.55 -1.93
C SER A 43 -0.86 -24.15 -1.42
N LEU A 44 -1.78 -23.18 -1.49
CA LEU A 44 -1.59 -21.85 -0.88
C LEU A 44 -1.59 -21.94 0.64
N TRP A 45 -2.50 -22.73 1.20
CA TRP A 45 -2.61 -22.90 2.66
C TRP A 45 -1.36 -23.57 3.25
N ASN A 46 -0.87 -24.62 2.59
CA ASN A 46 0.38 -25.27 3.01
C ASN A 46 1.56 -24.29 2.95
N LEU A 47 1.63 -23.48 1.89
CA LEU A 47 2.68 -22.47 1.74
C LEU A 47 2.64 -21.41 2.86
N VAL A 48 1.45 -20.95 3.24
CA VAL A 48 1.27 -20.02 4.38
C VAL A 48 1.71 -20.67 5.69
N ARG A 49 1.38 -21.96 5.88
CA ARG A 49 1.72 -22.68 7.10
C ARG A 49 3.22 -22.95 7.24
N GLU A 50 3.87 -23.30 6.13
CA GLU A 50 5.28 -23.67 6.06
C GLU A 50 6.23 -22.47 6.05
N GLN A 51 5.80 -21.32 5.48
CA GLN A 51 6.68 -20.16 5.29
C GLN A 51 6.40 -19.06 6.32
N PRO A 52 7.14 -19.02 7.46
CA PRO A 52 6.95 -17.97 8.48
C PRO A 52 7.18 -16.56 7.93
N VAL A 53 8.14 -16.40 7.01
CA VAL A 53 8.44 -15.12 6.33
C VAL A 53 7.23 -14.60 5.55
N LEU A 54 6.50 -15.48 4.87
CA LEU A 54 5.28 -15.09 4.14
C LEU A 54 4.21 -14.57 5.09
N ARG A 55 3.96 -15.26 6.20
CA ARG A 55 2.99 -14.81 7.21
C ARG A 55 3.34 -13.45 7.78
N GLN A 56 4.60 -13.24 8.12
CA GLN A 56 5.07 -11.98 8.68
C GLN A 56 4.96 -10.84 7.65
N ALA A 57 5.43 -11.05 6.42
CA ALA A 57 5.35 -10.05 5.36
C ALA A 57 3.89 -9.71 5.02
N SER A 58 3.01 -10.71 4.98
CA SER A 58 1.56 -10.51 4.79
C SER A 58 0.93 -9.74 5.95
N ALA A 59 1.29 -10.03 7.22
CA ALA A 59 0.77 -9.30 8.37
C ALA A 59 1.23 -7.83 8.38
N VAL A 60 2.52 -7.58 8.14
CA VAL A 60 3.05 -6.21 8.01
C VAL A 60 2.42 -5.49 6.81
N GLY A 61 2.25 -6.17 5.69
CA GLY A 61 1.57 -5.65 4.50
C GLY A 61 0.12 -5.27 4.77
N PHE A 62 -0.64 -6.12 5.46
CA PHE A 62 -2.02 -5.86 5.88
C PHE A 62 -2.09 -4.60 6.73
N LEU A 63 -1.29 -4.53 7.81
CA LEU A 63 -1.35 -3.44 8.79
C LEU A 63 -0.85 -2.12 8.19
N GLY A 64 0.25 -2.15 7.44
CA GLY A 64 0.79 -0.97 6.79
C GLY A 64 -0.11 -0.44 5.66
N PHE A 65 -0.76 -1.32 4.88
CA PHE A 65 -1.72 -0.88 3.87
C PHE A 65 -3.03 -0.39 4.49
N ALA A 66 -3.49 -1.01 5.58
CA ALA A 66 -4.63 -0.51 6.36
C ALA A 66 -4.37 0.91 6.88
N ALA A 67 -3.18 1.16 7.44
CA ALA A 67 -2.78 2.50 7.86
C ALA A 67 -2.72 3.46 6.68
N PHE A 68 -2.07 3.09 5.58
CA PHE A 68 -1.93 3.95 4.41
C PHE A 68 -3.26 4.33 3.74
N ILE A 69 -4.13 3.34 3.48
CA ILE A 69 -5.39 3.60 2.80
C ILE A 69 -6.30 4.49 3.64
N SER A 70 -6.18 4.43 4.99
CA SER A 70 -6.96 5.26 5.90
C SER A 70 -6.78 6.75 5.62
N PHE A 71 -5.58 7.17 5.22
CA PHE A 71 -5.33 8.53 4.77
C PHE A 71 -6.16 8.85 3.52
N TRP A 72 -5.98 8.06 2.47
CA TRP A 72 -6.61 8.30 1.16
C TRP A 72 -8.13 8.22 1.20
N THR A 73 -8.69 7.31 2.00
CA THR A 73 -10.15 7.21 2.22
C THR A 73 -10.72 8.48 2.82
N ASN A 74 -10.01 9.12 3.76
CA ASN A 74 -10.52 10.26 4.51
C ASN A 74 -9.98 11.63 4.03
N LEU A 75 -9.05 11.64 3.08
CA LEU A 75 -8.45 12.87 2.53
C LEU A 75 -9.51 13.83 1.99
N THR A 76 -10.50 13.32 1.27
CA THR A 76 -11.59 14.16 0.73
C THR A 76 -12.39 14.82 1.85
N PHE A 77 -12.64 14.11 2.96
CA PHE A 77 -13.32 14.67 4.12
C PHE A 77 -12.47 15.72 4.82
N LEU A 78 -11.16 15.49 4.94
CA LEU A 78 -10.20 16.45 5.50
C LEU A 78 -10.09 17.73 4.66
N LEU A 79 -10.05 17.63 3.34
CA LEU A 79 -10.00 18.80 2.47
C LEU A 79 -11.33 19.58 2.50
N GLY A 80 -12.45 18.88 2.70
CA GLY A 80 -13.78 19.48 2.82
C GLY A 80 -14.05 20.21 4.14
N THR A 81 -13.22 20.00 5.18
CA THR A 81 -13.36 20.72 6.46
C THR A 81 -13.15 22.24 6.29
N PRO A 82 -13.74 23.09 7.16
CA PRO A 82 -13.62 24.55 7.08
C PRO A 82 -12.18 25.08 7.14
N HIS A 83 -11.21 24.28 7.59
CA HIS A 83 -9.80 24.68 7.59
C HIS A 83 -9.21 24.79 6.18
N TYR A 84 -9.65 23.95 5.24
CA TYR A 84 -9.10 23.90 3.90
C TYR A 84 -10.02 24.56 2.88
N HIS A 85 -11.34 24.42 3.02
CA HIS A 85 -12.32 24.87 2.02
C HIS A 85 -12.03 24.31 0.60
N LEU A 86 -11.33 23.18 0.51
CA LEU A 86 -10.89 22.58 -0.73
C LEU A 86 -11.83 21.42 -1.09
N GLY A 87 -12.51 21.53 -2.23
CA GLY A 87 -13.42 20.49 -2.70
C GLY A 87 -12.73 19.22 -3.22
N THR A 88 -13.52 18.29 -3.73
CA THR A 88 -13.08 17.01 -4.33
C THR A 88 -12.04 17.15 -5.44
N GLY A 89 -12.02 18.29 -6.15
CA GLY A 89 -11.02 18.59 -7.18
C GLY A 89 -9.59 18.70 -6.62
N ALA A 90 -9.42 19.23 -5.41
CA ALA A 90 -8.12 19.29 -4.75
C ALA A 90 -7.67 17.88 -4.32
N ALA A 91 -8.57 17.04 -3.82
CA ALA A 91 -8.23 15.64 -3.49
C ALA A 91 -7.64 14.90 -4.72
N GLY A 92 -8.16 15.19 -5.93
CA GLY A 92 -7.61 14.67 -7.18
C GLY A 92 -6.18 15.15 -7.48
N SER A 93 -5.84 16.41 -7.16
CA SER A 93 -4.49 16.93 -7.39
C SER A 93 -3.46 16.36 -6.42
N PHE A 94 -3.87 15.98 -5.20
CA PHE A 94 -3.02 15.21 -4.29
C PHE A 94 -2.57 13.88 -4.89
N GLY A 95 -3.35 13.27 -5.80
CA GLY A 95 -2.93 12.09 -6.55
C GLY A 95 -1.64 12.31 -7.37
N LEU A 96 -1.38 13.55 -7.81
CA LEU A 96 -0.12 13.90 -8.50
C LEU A 96 1.08 13.86 -7.53
N LEU A 97 0.88 14.17 -6.25
CA LEU A 97 1.93 14.09 -5.25
C LEU A 97 2.37 12.64 -5.01
N GLY A 98 1.50 11.67 -5.26
CA GLY A 98 1.88 10.26 -5.21
C GLY A 98 2.94 9.88 -6.24
N VAL A 99 3.03 10.59 -7.36
CA VAL A 99 4.13 10.42 -8.31
C VAL A 99 5.46 10.84 -7.68
N ALA A 100 5.47 11.92 -6.91
CA ALA A 100 6.64 12.35 -6.15
C ALA A 100 7.01 11.32 -5.07
N GLY A 101 6.02 10.74 -4.37
CA GLY A 101 6.24 9.66 -3.41
C GLY A 101 6.88 8.41 -4.03
N VAL A 102 6.41 7.99 -5.22
CA VAL A 102 6.96 6.83 -5.94
C VAL A 102 8.42 7.06 -6.36
N THR A 103 8.73 8.26 -6.86
CA THR A 103 10.11 8.58 -7.27
C THR A 103 11.06 8.65 -6.07
N ALA A 104 10.63 9.21 -4.94
CA ALA A 104 11.38 9.23 -3.69
C ALA A 104 11.59 7.81 -3.13
N ALA A 105 10.61 6.92 -3.25
CA ALA A 105 10.72 5.53 -2.82
C ALA A 105 11.85 4.76 -3.52
N SER A 106 12.13 5.06 -4.79
CA SER A 106 13.24 4.42 -5.52
C SER A 106 14.61 4.71 -4.89
N GLN A 107 14.78 5.89 -4.27
CA GLN A 107 16.02 6.27 -3.60
C GLN A 107 16.16 5.54 -2.25
N VAL A 108 15.06 5.41 -1.51
CA VAL A 108 15.01 4.61 -0.27
C VAL A 108 15.25 3.13 -0.57
N GLY A 109 14.75 2.62 -1.70
CA GLY A 109 15.03 1.26 -2.19
C GLY A 109 16.52 1.00 -2.46
N LYS A 110 17.28 1.98 -2.95
CA LYS A 110 18.73 1.82 -3.12
C LYS A 110 19.49 1.75 -1.78
N LEU A 111 19.03 2.49 -0.78
CA LEU A 111 19.60 2.43 0.57
C LEU A 111 19.30 1.07 1.24
N ALA A 112 18.12 0.53 0.96
CA ALA A 112 17.67 -0.80 1.33
C ALA A 112 18.50 -1.92 0.69
N ASP A 113 18.84 -1.80 -0.60
CA ASP A 113 19.69 -2.78 -1.30
C ASP A 113 21.08 -2.91 -0.67
N ARG A 114 21.60 -1.85 -0.03
CA ARG A 114 22.90 -1.86 0.66
C ARG A 114 22.88 -2.49 2.06
N HIS A 115 21.78 -2.36 2.80
CA HIS A 115 21.71 -2.77 4.21
C HIS A 115 20.78 -3.96 4.45
N GLY A 116 20.16 -4.49 3.38
CA GLY A 116 19.26 -5.63 3.41
C GLY A 116 17.78 -5.24 3.58
N PRO A 117 16.87 -6.13 3.15
CA PRO A 117 15.44 -5.85 3.07
C PRO A 117 14.76 -5.70 4.44
N ARG A 118 15.39 -6.15 5.54
CA ARG A 118 14.86 -5.97 6.89
C ARG A 118 15.06 -4.55 7.40
N VAL A 119 16.24 -3.97 7.18
CA VAL A 119 16.54 -2.56 7.51
C VAL A 119 15.67 -1.62 6.68
N ALA A 120 15.50 -1.96 5.41
CA ALA A 120 14.58 -1.29 4.50
C ALA A 120 13.16 -1.21 5.05
N LEU A 121 12.66 -2.34 5.55
CA LEU A 121 11.32 -2.44 6.12
C LEU A 121 11.19 -1.63 7.41
N THR A 122 12.20 -1.65 8.27
CA THR A 122 12.27 -0.79 9.46
C THR A 122 12.19 0.70 9.10
N LEU A 123 12.99 1.13 8.11
CA LEU A 123 13.00 2.51 7.65
C LEU A 123 11.67 2.91 7.02
N ALA A 124 11.06 2.01 6.24
CA ALA A 124 9.76 2.23 5.63
C ALA A 124 8.64 2.41 6.69
N LEU A 125 8.62 1.56 7.73
CA LEU A 125 7.68 1.70 8.84
C LEU A 125 7.93 2.98 9.65
N ALA A 126 9.21 3.38 9.83
CA ALA A 126 9.55 4.66 10.46
C ALA A 126 9.05 5.85 9.64
N LEU A 127 9.20 5.82 8.31
CA LEU A 127 8.68 6.85 7.41
C LEU A 127 7.15 6.92 7.46
N LEU A 128 6.45 5.78 7.49
CA LEU A 128 4.99 5.77 7.65
C LEU A 128 4.55 6.41 8.98
N CYS A 129 5.25 6.12 10.08
CA CYS A 129 4.97 6.74 11.38
C CYS A 129 5.26 8.24 11.35
N ALA A 130 6.38 8.65 10.76
CA ALA A 130 6.76 10.06 10.61
C ALA A 130 5.76 10.82 9.72
N GLY A 131 5.28 10.21 8.64
CA GLY A 131 4.23 10.76 7.79
C GLY A 131 2.96 11.04 8.58
N TYR A 132 2.49 10.07 9.37
CA TYR A 132 1.33 10.27 10.25
C TYR A 132 1.57 11.29 11.38
N ALA A 133 2.77 11.36 11.94
CA ALA A 133 3.12 12.37 12.93
C ALA A 133 3.12 13.78 12.34
N LEU A 134 3.65 13.95 11.12
CA LEU A 134 3.59 15.21 10.36
C LEU A 134 2.15 15.60 10.04
N LEU A 135 1.34 14.64 9.60
CA LEU A 135 -0.07 14.84 9.31
C LEU A 135 -0.89 15.19 10.55
N TRP A 136 -0.54 14.66 11.72
CA TRP A 136 -1.23 15.00 12.96
C TRP A 136 -0.80 16.41 13.43
N GLY A 137 0.50 16.71 13.45
CA GLY A 137 1.02 17.97 14.00
C GLY A 137 0.94 19.18 13.06
N PHE A 138 1.01 18.96 11.75
CA PHE A 138 1.07 20.02 10.73
C PHE A 138 0.00 19.88 9.65
N GLY A 139 -0.97 18.97 9.84
CA GLY A 139 -2.08 18.73 8.92
C GLY A 139 -3.13 19.86 8.87
N ASP A 140 -2.90 20.98 9.55
CA ASP A 140 -3.71 22.20 9.40
C ASP A 140 -3.15 23.12 8.31
N ARG A 141 -1.90 22.89 7.88
CA ARG A 141 -1.22 23.69 6.85
C ARG A 141 -1.11 22.88 5.58
N LEU A 142 -1.40 23.48 4.43
CA LEU A 142 -1.30 22.80 3.14
C LEU A 142 0.10 22.23 2.86
N ALA A 143 1.16 22.98 3.22
CA ALA A 143 2.54 22.50 3.09
C ALA A 143 2.83 21.27 3.98
N GLY A 144 2.27 21.22 5.19
CA GLY A 144 2.41 20.07 6.10
C GLY A 144 1.66 18.84 5.57
N LEU A 145 0.47 19.04 5.01
CA LEU A 145 -0.29 17.98 4.33
C LEU A 145 0.46 17.42 3.12
N ILE A 146 1.02 18.29 2.26
CA ILE A 146 1.83 17.89 1.10
C ILE A 146 3.06 17.09 1.53
N ALA A 147 3.82 17.60 2.51
CA ALA A 147 5.01 16.91 3.02
C ALA A 147 4.64 15.55 3.64
N GLY A 148 3.55 15.51 4.43
CA GLY A 148 3.04 14.29 5.03
C GLY A 148 2.67 13.24 3.99
N VAL A 149 1.95 13.61 2.92
CA VAL A 149 1.58 12.70 1.81
C VAL A 149 2.81 12.12 1.14
N ILE A 150 3.80 12.94 0.78
CA ILE A 150 5.01 12.48 0.10
C ILE A 150 5.77 11.47 0.97
N VAL A 151 5.91 11.75 2.26
CA VAL A 151 6.57 10.86 3.23
C VAL A 151 5.79 9.55 3.39
N LEU A 152 4.46 9.62 3.49
CA LEU A 152 3.58 8.45 3.59
C LEU A 152 3.66 7.56 2.36
N ASP A 153 3.56 8.14 1.17
CA ASP A 153 3.63 7.41 -0.10
C ASP A 153 5.00 6.77 -0.29
N THR A 154 6.06 7.49 0.06
CA THR A 154 7.44 6.98 0.03
C THR A 154 7.59 5.78 0.98
N GLY A 155 7.11 5.92 2.22
CA GLY A 155 7.15 4.85 3.22
C GLY A 155 6.36 3.62 2.78
N GLN A 156 5.17 3.81 2.22
CA GLN A 156 4.35 2.71 1.71
C GLN A 156 5.04 1.95 0.57
N GLN A 157 5.52 2.68 -0.44
CA GLN A 157 6.20 2.05 -1.57
C GLN A 157 7.47 1.30 -1.13
N ALA A 158 8.26 1.90 -0.22
CA ALA A 158 9.43 1.25 0.34
C ALA A 158 9.06 -0.03 1.12
N MET A 159 8.00 0.00 1.93
CA MET A 159 7.51 -1.16 2.69
C MET A 159 7.07 -2.27 1.74
N GLN A 160 6.28 -1.93 0.72
CA GLN A 160 5.74 -2.88 -0.24
C GLN A 160 6.85 -3.55 -1.05
N ILE A 161 7.82 -2.77 -1.55
CA ILE A 161 8.98 -3.29 -2.29
C ILE A 161 9.82 -4.21 -1.39
N SER A 162 10.11 -3.79 -0.15
CA SER A 162 10.90 -4.58 0.80
C SER A 162 10.24 -5.92 1.11
N ASN A 163 8.93 -5.93 1.35
CA ASN A 163 8.17 -7.16 1.55
C ASN A 163 8.16 -8.03 0.29
N GLN A 164 7.99 -7.45 -0.90
CA GLN A 164 8.03 -8.18 -2.17
C GLN A 164 9.38 -8.86 -2.39
N ILE A 165 10.50 -8.19 -2.11
CA ILE A 165 11.84 -8.78 -2.20
C ILE A 165 11.95 -9.99 -1.26
N ARG A 166 11.49 -9.86 -0.01
CA ARG A 166 11.53 -10.94 0.99
C ARG A 166 10.67 -12.15 0.63
N ILE A 167 9.46 -11.94 0.15
CA ILE A 167 8.57 -13.06 -0.18
C ILE A 167 8.98 -13.73 -1.49
N PHE A 168 9.52 -12.99 -2.46
CA PHE A 168 9.92 -13.52 -3.76
C PHE A 168 11.28 -14.22 -3.77
N SER A 169 12.08 -14.08 -2.71
CA SER A 169 13.29 -14.87 -2.49
C SER A 169 13.01 -16.28 -1.96
N LEU A 170 11.82 -16.54 -1.40
CA LEU A 170 11.47 -17.84 -0.79
C LEU A 170 11.43 -18.99 -1.80
N SER A 171 10.79 -18.79 -2.95
CA SER A 171 10.71 -19.82 -3.98
C SER A 171 10.40 -19.23 -5.36
N ARG A 172 11.28 -19.52 -6.33
CA ARG A 172 11.06 -19.13 -7.73
C ARG A 172 9.87 -19.89 -8.34
N ALA A 173 9.70 -21.16 -7.99
CA ALA A 173 8.63 -22.02 -8.51
C ALA A 173 7.25 -21.67 -7.92
N ALA A 174 7.18 -21.17 -6.68
CA ALA A 174 5.94 -20.77 -6.04
C ALA A 174 5.64 -19.25 -6.14
N ARG A 175 6.44 -18.48 -6.89
CA ARG A 175 6.35 -17.00 -6.92
C ARG A 175 4.95 -16.45 -7.17
N SER A 176 4.22 -17.02 -8.14
CA SER A 176 2.83 -16.59 -8.44
C SER A 176 1.89 -16.83 -7.25
N ARG A 177 1.97 -18.02 -6.64
CA ARG A 177 1.19 -18.41 -5.45
C ARG A 177 1.49 -17.52 -4.24
N ILE A 178 2.77 -17.26 -3.98
CA ILE A 178 3.22 -16.34 -2.92
C ILE A 178 2.63 -14.94 -3.13
N ASN A 179 2.73 -14.42 -4.35
CA ASN A 179 2.17 -13.11 -4.69
C ASN A 179 0.67 -13.05 -4.45
N THR A 180 -0.07 -14.09 -4.86
CA THR A 180 -1.52 -14.16 -4.67
C THR A 180 -1.89 -14.06 -3.19
N VAL A 181 -1.24 -14.87 -2.33
CA VAL A 181 -1.49 -14.82 -0.88
C VAL A 181 -1.17 -13.43 -0.31
N TYR A 182 0.01 -12.90 -0.65
CA TYR A 182 0.43 -11.60 -0.16
C TYR A 182 -0.54 -10.48 -0.57
N MET A 183 -0.90 -10.42 -1.86
CA MET A 183 -1.78 -9.37 -2.38
C MET A 183 -3.21 -9.48 -1.87
N ILE A 184 -3.76 -10.69 -1.69
CA ILE A 184 -5.09 -10.86 -1.08
C ILE A 184 -5.09 -10.28 0.34
N VAL A 185 -4.10 -10.65 1.16
CA VAL A 185 -3.99 -10.15 2.54
C VAL A 185 -3.75 -8.64 2.55
N PHE A 186 -2.90 -8.14 1.65
CA PHE A 186 -2.64 -6.70 1.48
C PHE A 186 -3.94 -5.93 1.19
N PHE A 187 -4.72 -6.34 0.19
CA PHE A 187 -5.99 -5.68 -0.14
C PHE A 187 -7.08 -5.86 0.93
N LEU A 188 -7.11 -6.98 1.64
CA LEU A 188 -7.96 -7.14 2.82
C LEU A 188 -7.64 -6.11 3.89
N GLY A 189 -6.35 -5.82 4.11
CA GLY A 189 -5.92 -4.72 4.98
C GLY A 189 -6.44 -3.38 4.48
N GLY A 190 -6.43 -3.17 3.17
CA GLY A 190 -6.99 -1.98 2.53
C GLY A 190 -8.50 -1.80 2.78
N ALA A 191 -9.28 -2.87 2.57
CA ALA A 191 -10.71 -2.86 2.84
C ALA A 191 -11.01 -2.61 4.34
N PHE A 192 -10.28 -3.30 5.23
CA PHE A 192 -10.39 -3.13 6.67
C PHE A 192 -10.05 -1.70 7.11
N GLY A 193 -8.92 -1.17 6.67
CA GLY A 193 -8.48 0.19 6.96
C GLY A 193 -9.46 1.24 6.47
N SER A 194 -10.01 1.07 5.26
CA SER A 194 -11.00 2.00 4.71
C SER A 194 -12.29 2.02 5.53
N ALA A 195 -12.81 0.86 5.92
CA ALA A 195 -14.04 0.76 6.70
C ALA A 195 -13.87 1.31 8.13
N VAL A 196 -12.81 0.90 8.83
CA VAL A 196 -12.58 1.31 10.23
C VAL A 196 -12.19 2.78 10.32
N SER A 197 -11.37 3.29 9.39
CA SER A 197 -10.98 4.70 9.39
C SER A 197 -12.15 5.63 9.08
N ALA A 198 -13.08 5.25 8.21
CA ALA A 198 -14.30 6.02 7.98
C ALA A 198 -15.16 6.12 9.26
N LEU A 199 -15.24 5.03 10.05
CA LEU A 199 -15.89 5.05 11.36
C LEU A 199 -15.12 5.92 12.36
N ALA A 200 -13.79 5.83 12.38
CA ALA A 200 -12.94 6.65 13.24
C ALA A 200 -13.09 8.14 12.93
N TRP A 201 -13.17 8.50 11.65
CA TRP A 201 -13.46 9.85 11.19
C TRP A 201 -14.82 10.34 11.70
N SER A 202 -15.87 9.52 11.62
CA SER A 202 -17.22 9.92 12.06
C SER A 202 -17.29 10.30 13.55
N ARG A 203 -16.48 9.65 14.40
CA ARG A 203 -16.50 9.84 15.87
C ARG A 203 -15.47 10.82 16.39
N TRP A 204 -14.25 10.76 15.85
CA TRP A 204 -13.09 11.50 16.36
C TRP A 204 -12.38 12.32 15.27
N GLN A 205 -13.02 12.48 14.11
CA GLN A 205 -12.52 13.26 12.98
C GLN A 205 -11.08 12.86 12.62
N TRP A 206 -10.24 13.82 12.27
CA TRP A 206 -8.87 13.57 11.83
C TRP A 206 -8.01 12.84 12.88
N SER A 207 -8.12 13.24 14.15
CA SER A 207 -7.36 12.60 15.23
C SER A 207 -7.70 11.12 15.40
N GLY A 208 -8.95 10.73 15.15
CA GLY A 208 -9.36 9.32 15.10
C GLY A 208 -8.65 8.53 14.02
N VAL A 209 -8.54 9.11 12.82
CA VAL A 209 -7.87 8.47 11.67
C VAL A 209 -6.36 8.34 11.94
N CYS A 210 -5.72 9.39 12.43
CA CYS A 210 -4.30 9.35 12.79
C CYS A 210 -4.02 8.33 13.90
N GLY A 211 -4.85 8.30 14.95
CA GLY A 211 -4.73 7.33 16.05
C GLY A 211 -4.90 5.88 15.59
N PHE A 212 -5.91 5.61 14.75
CA PHE A 212 -6.10 4.29 14.16
C PHE A 212 -4.88 3.86 13.33
N ALA A 213 -4.41 4.73 12.44
CA ALA A 213 -3.30 4.42 11.56
C ALA A 213 -1.99 4.18 12.33
N LEU A 214 -1.68 5.02 13.33
CA LEU A 214 -0.52 4.82 14.20
C LEU A 214 -0.64 3.53 15.02
N THR A 215 -1.84 3.15 15.44
CA THR A 215 -2.07 1.86 16.12
C THR A 215 -1.78 0.68 15.18
N MET A 216 -2.26 0.73 13.94
CA MET A 216 -1.94 -0.29 12.93
C MET A 216 -0.43 -0.35 12.65
N LEU A 217 0.24 0.79 12.54
CA LEU A 217 1.69 0.84 12.35
C LEU A 217 2.47 0.33 13.55
N ALA A 218 2.02 0.59 14.78
CA ALA A 218 2.62 0.04 15.99
C ALA A 218 2.51 -1.49 16.01
N LEU A 219 1.35 -2.05 15.66
CA LEU A 219 1.19 -3.50 15.49
C LEU A 219 2.09 -4.04 14.38
N ALA A 220 2.25 -3.33 13.27
CA ALA A 220 3.14 -3.73 12.18
C ALA A 220 4.61 -3.78 12.65
N TRP A 221 5.02 -2.79 13.45
CA TRP A 221 6.32 -2.75 14.11
C TRP A 221 6.53 -3.92 15.06
N MET A 222 5.53 -4.28 15.86
CA MET A 222 5.59 -5.46 16.73
C MET A 222 5.75 -6.73 15.89
N CYS A 223 4.95 -6.93 14.84
CA CYS A 223 5.09 -8.08 13.94
C CYS A 223 6.47 -8.15 13.26
N HIS A 224 7.03 -7.00 12.89
CA HIS A 224 8.37 -6.89 12.32
C HIS A 224 9.48 -7.24 13.33
N ALA A 225 9.34 -6.76 14.57
CA ALA A 225 10.29 -7.02 15.65
C ALA A 225 10.28 -8.48 16.10
N PHE A 226 9.10 -9.07 16.32
CA PHE A 226 8.96 -10.43 16.85
C PHE A 226 9.16 -11.53 15.80
N GLY A 227 9.01 -11.26 14.50
CA GLY A 227 9.29 -12.26 13.46
C GLY A 227 10.78 -12.46 13.18
N GLY A 228 11.64 -12.30 14.20
CA GLY A 228 13.09 -12.37 14.12
C GLY A 228 13.73 -13.69 14.51
N VAL A 229 13.03 -14.82 14.35
CA VAL A 229 13.68 -16.14 14.41
C VAL A 229 14.02 -16.53 12.97
N GLU A 230 15.24 -16.20 12.55
CA GLU A 230 15.95 -16.88 11.46
C GLU A 230 16.74 -18.04 12.04
#